data_AF-A0A800BZ95-F1
#
_entry.id   AF-A0A800BZ95-F1
#
_cell.length_a   1.000
_cell.length_b   1.000
_cell.length_c   1.000
_cell.angle_alpha   90.00
_cell.angle_beta   90.00
_cell.angle_gamma   90.00
#
_symmetry.space_group_name_H-M   'P 1'
#
loop_
_entity.id
_entity.type
_entity.pdbx_description
1 polymer ?
#
loop_
_entity_poly.entity_id
_entity_poly.type
_entity_poly.pdbx_seq_one_letter_code
_entity_poly.pdbx_strand_id
1 'polypeptide(L)'
;MNIGQDPMNQALQKLSHTWQHIQGFLFPMMREEIGELTAKQMLLVNVLEFAKLEEHIPYAGRYPGRPAEDRTAMARAFVAKVVYDMATTRILLDRLQSDPTIRRICGWERKAEVPSESTFSRAFAEFADSRLPERVHQALIEQHLGEQVVGHISRDSTAIEARERPEKKAAPVEKKPKKRGRPKKGEERPKEPTRLERQGAGQPLSEMIAELPAACNVGTKKNSKGYKTSWTGYKLHIDAADGGIPVSCLLTSASLHDSQAAIPLAEITHGRVTSLYDLMDAAYDAPQIKAHSLSLGHVPIIDPNPRSKA
;
A
#
# COMPACT_ATOMS: atom_id res chain seq x y z
N MET A 1 -0.37 6.96 43.74
CA MET A 1 -1.44 7.11 42.74
C MET A 1 -1.14 8.36 41.93
N ASN A 2 -0.48 8.19 40.79
CA ASN A 2 -0.21 9.29 39.87
C ASN A 2 -1.20 9.15 38.71
N ILE A 3 -2.03 10.17 38.55
CA ILE A 3 -3.11 10.24 37.58
C ILE A 3 -2.48 10.32 36.19
N GLY A 4 -3.07 9.57 35.25
CA GLY A 4 -2.51 9.25 33.95
C GLY A 4 -1.95 10.44 33.17
N GLN A 5 -0.74 10.24 32.65
CA GLN A 5 -0.28 10.99 31.50
C GLN A 5 -1.12 10.55 30.30
N ASP A 6 -1.97 11.44 29.82
CA ASP A 6 -2.73 11.25 28.59
C ASP A 6 -1.75 11.13 27.41
N PRO A 7 -1.72 10.00 26.67
CA PRO A 7 -0.82 9.81 25.53
C PRO A 7 -1.04 10.86 24.43
N MET A 8 -2.23 11.50 24.38
CA MET A 8 -2.52 12.59 23.47
C MET A 8 -1.68 13.85 23.77
N ASN A 9 -1.28 14.05 25.04
CA ASN A 9 -0.48 15.20 25.47
C ASN A 9 1.02 15.04 25.13
N GLN A 10 1.52 13.80 25.08
CA GLN A 10 2.86 13.51 24.54
C GLN A 10 2.90 13.60 23.00
N ALA A 11 1.80 13.30 22.31
CA ALA A 11 1.68 13.53 20.87
C ALA A 11 1.66 15.04 20.54
N LEU A 12 0.96 15.85 21.34
CA LEU A 12 0.93 17.31 21.23
C LEU A 12 2.31 17.97 21.47
N GLN A 13 3.12 17.44 22.40
CA GLN A 13 4.49 17.95 22.60
C GLN A 13 5.46 17.60 21.47
N LYS A 14 5.13 16.61 20.62
CA LYS A 14 5.89 16.22 19.44
C LYS A 14 5.53 17.00 18.16
N LEU A 15 4.62 17.97 18.22
CA LEU A 15 4.18 18.83 17.10
C LEU A 15 5.26 19.78 16.53
N SER A 16 6.55 19.51 16.76
CA SER A 16 7.61 20.49 16.52
C SER A 16 7.87 20.80 15.04
N HIS A 17 7.62 19.88 14.10
CA HIS A 17 8.09 20.08 12.72
C HIS A 17 7.11 20.86 11.85
N THR A 18 5.80 20.53 11.90
CA THR A 18 4.77 21.31 11.20
C THR A 18 4.59 22.67 11.86
N TRP A 19 4.70 22.75 13.19
CA TRP A 19 4.58 24.00 13.93
C TRP A 19 5.77 24.95 13.72
N GLN A 20 7.01 24.44 13.57
CA GLN A 20 8.17 25.28 13.26
C GLN A 20 8.06 25.93 11.87
N HIS A 21 7.46 25.26 10.89
CA HIS A 21 7.16 25.89 9.59
C HIS A 21 6.06 26.94 9.68
N ILE A 22 5.03 26.71 10.50
CA ILE A 22 3.97 27.69 10.77
C ILE A 22 4.51 28.91 11.54
N GLN A 23 5.50 28.72 12.43
CA GLN A 23 6.09 29.81 13.23
C GLN A 23 7.28 30.54 12.55
N GLY A 24 7.77 30.07 11.41
CA GLY A 24 9.02 30.55 10.80
C GLY A 24 9.01 31.93 10.13
N PHE A 25 7.89 32.65 10.06
CA PHE A 25 7.82 33.90 9.28
C PHE A 25 7.38 35.14 10.10
N LEU A 26 8.43 35.84 10.53
CA LEU A 26 8.54 37.06 11.34
C LEU A 26 7.88 38.33 10.74
N PHE A 27 6.55 38.43 10.62
CA PHE A 27 5.90 39.76 10.53
C PHE A 27 4.53 39.86 11.25
N PRO A 28 4.39 40.74 12.28
CA PRO A 28 3.16 40.94 13.05
C PRO A 28 1.93 41.44 12.26
N MET A 29 2.09 41.90 11.02
CA MET A 29 0.97 42.36 10.17
C MET A 29 0.26 41.22 9.39
N MET A 30 0.76 39.98 9.46
CA MET A 30 0.19 38.80 8.78
C MET A 30 -0.60 37.87 9.70
N ARG A 31 -1.05 38.35 10.87
CA ARG A 31 -2.00 37.63 11.73
C ARG A 31 -3.43 37.73 11.16
N GLU A 32 -3.67 37.11 10.01
CA GLU A 32 -4.90 36.33 9.94
C GLU A 32 -4.58 35.05 10.69
N GLU A 33 -4.87 35.09 11.99
CA GLU A 33 -4.73 33.95 12.89
C GLU A 33 -5.32 32.72 12.18
N ILE A 34 -4.53 31.67 12.04
CA ILE A 34 -5.11 30.35 11.81
C ILE A 34 -6.03 30.16 13.02
N GLY A 35 -7.33 30.36 12.81
CA GLY A 35 -8.32 30.09 13.86
C GLY A 35 -8.23 28.65 14.32
N GLU A 36 -9.09 28.25 15.25
CA GLU A 36 -9.07 26.87 15.73
C GLU A 36 -9.15 25.87 14.57
N LEU A 37 -8.19 24.94 14.53
CA LEU A 37 -8.15 23.92 13.50
C LEU A 37 -9.39 23.03 13.65
N THR A 38 -10.09 22.82 12.54
CA THR A 38 -11.18 21.84 12.51
C THR A 38 -10.62 20.44 12.79
N ALA A 39 -11.46 19.53 13.28
CA ALA A 39 -11.07 18.14 13.53
C ALA A 39 -10.40 17.46 12.32
N LYS A 40 -10.86 17.78 11.11
CA LYS A 40 -10.30 17.23 9.86
C LYS A 40 -8.93 17.82 9.51
N GLN A 41 -8.71 19.09 9.82
CA GLN A 41 -7.38 19.72 9.66
C GLN A 41 -6.40 19.18 10.70
N MET A 42 -6.83 18.96 11.95
CA MET A 42 -6.00 18.30 12.97
C MET A 42 -5.63 16.87 12.54
N LEU A 43 -6.59 16.11 12.00
CA LEU A 43 -6.30 14.79 11.45
C LEU A 43 -5.24 14.85 10.33
N LEU A 44 -5.34 15.81 9.41
CA LEU A 44 -4.34 16.01 8.37
C LEU A 44 -2.95 16.29 8.95
N VAL A 45 -2.85 17.23 9.90
CA VAL A 45 -1.57 17.56 10.56
C VAL A 45 -0.98 16.32 11.24
N ASN A 46 -1.81 15.56 11.98
CA ASN A 46 -1.36 14.33 12.63
C ASN A 46 -0.83 13.32 11.61
N VAL A 47 -1.55 13.08 10.50
CA VAL A 47 -1.10 12.13 9.46
C VAL A 47 0.23 12.57 8.85
N LEU A 48 0.41 13.87 8.59
CA LEU A 48 1.67 14.40 8.05
C LEU A 48 2.84 14.23 9.04
N GLU A 49 2.61 14.50 10.32
CA GLU A 49 3.60 14.32 11.39
C GLU A 49 4.01 12.84 11.58
N PHE A 50 3.06 11.92 11.47
CA PHE A 50 3.37 10.48 11.51
C PHE A 50 4.09 10.01 10.24
N ALA A 51 3.68 10.51 9.07
CA ALA A 51 4.22 10.08 7.79
C ALA A 51 5.62 10.62 7.50
N LYS A 52 6.00 11.78 8.06
CA LYS A 52 7.32 12.42 7.89
C LYS A 52 7.84 12.38 6.46
N LEU A 53 6.99 12.78 5.52
CA LEU A 53 7.22 12.66 4.08
C LEU A 53 8.55 13.28 3.62
N GLU A 54 8.99 14.31 4.33
CA GLU A 54 10.23 15.06 4.13
C GLU A 54 11.46 14.15 4.18
N GLU A 55 11.46 13.14 5.04
CA GLU A 55 12.58 12.20 5.20
C GLU A 55 12.73 11.26 3.98
N HIS A 56 11.66 11.11 3.19
CA HIS A 56 11.58 10.15 2.08
C HIS A 56 11.65 10.79 0.69
N ILE A 57 11.58 12.12 0.62
CA ILE A 57 11.63 12.90 -0.62
C ILE A 57 13.03 13.52 -0.75
N PRO A 58 13.77 13.23 -1.84
CA PRO A 58 15.10 13.79 -2.02
C PRO A 58 15.02 15.32 -2.16
N TYR A 59 15.93 16.01 -1.48
CA TYR A 59 16.03 17.46 -1.57
C TYR A 59 16.37 17.90 -3.00
N ALA A 60 15.49 18.68 -3.63
CA ALA A 60 15.61 19.12 -5.02
C ALA A 60 16.45 20.41 -5.21
N GLY A 61 17.13 20.90 -4.17
CA GLY A 61 17.96 22.09 -4.28
C GLY A 61 19.39 21.73 -4.67
N ARG A 62 19.79 22.08 -5.90
CA ARG A 62 21.18 22.37 -6.40
C ARG A 62 21.44 22.01 -7.88
N TYR A 63 20.42 21.76 -8.71
CA TYR A 63 20.65 21.68 -10.16
C TYR A 63 20.64 23.06 -10.81
N PRO A 64 21.53 23.37 -11.78
CA PRO A 64 21.42 24.58 -12.58
C PRO A 64 20.08 24.59 -13.34
N GLY A 65 19.21 25.58 -13.10
CA GLY A 65 17.90 25.71 -13.74
C GLY A 65 16.84 26.32 -12.81
N ARG A 66 15.58 26.41 -13.29
CA ARG A 66 14.43 26.77 -12.45
C ARG A 66 14.29 25.68 -11.37
N PRO A 67 14.33 26.01 -10.07
CA PRO A 67 14.13 25.03 -9.02
C PRO A 67 12.83 24.26 -9.26
N ALA A 68 12.86 22.94 -9.08
CA ALA A 68 11.64 22.15 -9.13
C ALA A 68 10.66 22.70 -8.08
N GLU A 69 9.40 22.87 -8.46
CA GLU A 69 8.35 23.22 -7.50
C GLU A 69 8.30 22.17 -6.39
N ASP A 70 8.08 22.62 -5.16
CA ASP A 70 8.33 21.84 -3.94
C ASP A 70 7.53 20.52 -3.93
N ARG A 71 8.24 19.42 -4.21
CA ARG A 71 7.68 18.06 -4.20
C ARG A 71 7.15 17.68 -2.83
N THR A 72 7.74 18.20 -1.76
CA THR A 72 7.27 18.00 -0.40
C THR A 72 5.86 18.54 -0.22
N ALA A 73 5.64 19.79 -0.65
CA ALA A 73 4.33 20.42 -0.56
C ALA A 73 3.27 19.68 -1.40
N MET A 74 3.66 19.18 -2.56
CA MET A 74 2.80 18.35 -3.40
C MET A 74 2.47 16.99 -2.77
N ALA A 75 3.43 16.35 -2.10
CA ALA A 75 3.20 15.10 -1.37
C ALA A 75 2.23 15.33 -0.20
N ARG A 76 2.42 16.40 0.58
CA ARG A 76 1.47 16.81 1.64
C ARG A 76 0.07 17.06 1.08
N ALA A 77 -0.02 17.69 -0.08
CA ALA A 77 -1.30 17.91 -0.77
C ALA A 77 -1.97 16.60 -1.22
N PHE A 78 -1.21 15.59 -1.64
CA PHE A 78 -1.79 14.26 -1.92
C PHE A 78 -2.29 13.57 -0.65
N VAL A 79 -1.63 13.73 0.49
CA VAL A 79 -2.18 13.27 1.78
C VAL A 79 -3.46 14.01 2.11
N ALA A 80 -3.50 15.34 1.92
CA ALA A 80 -4.72 16.13 2.10
C ALA A 80 -5.85 15.62 1.18
N LYS A 81 -5.55 15.28 -0.08
CA LYS A 81 -6.52 14.68 -1.01
C LYS A 81 -7.16 13.42 -0.42
N VAL A 82 -6.37 12.53 0.20
CA VAL A 82 -6.86 11.27 0.80
C VAL A 82 -7.64 11.54 2.08
N VAL A 83 -7.11 12.34 3.01
CA VAL A 83 -7.78 12.68 4.28
C VAL A 83 -9.13 13.36 4.03
N TYR A 84 -9.24 14.14 2.96
CA TYR A 84 -10.46 14.84 2.58
C TYR A 84 -11.39 14.04 1.68
N ASP A 85 -11.05 12.82 1.29
CA ASP A 85 -11.81 11.97 0.36
C ASP A 85 -12.10 12.69 -0.98
N MET A 86 -11.11 13.41 -1.50
CA MET A 86 -11.24 14.13 -2.75
C MET A 86 -11.02 13.19 -3.94
N ALA A 87 -12.06 13.02 -4.76
CA ALA A 87 -12.02 12.07 -5.87
C ALA A 87 -10.95 12.39 -6.94
N THR A 88 -10.69 13.68 -7.23
CA THR A 88 -9.83 14.09 -8.35
C THR A 88 -8.80 15.14 -7.94
N THR A 89 -7.70 15.22 -8.69
CA THR A 89 -6.66 16.26 -8.51
C THR A 89 -7.21 17.66 -8.75
N ARG A 90 -8.22 17.82 -9.63
CA ARG A 90 -8.89 19.10 -9.84
C ARG A 90 -9.60 19.59 -8.58
N ILE A 91 -10.34 18.71 -7.89
CA ILE A 91 -10.98 19.05 -6.61
C ILE A 91 -9.94 19.46 -5.58
N LEU A 92 -8.79 18.79 -5.53
CA LEU A 92 -7.67 19.18 -4.67
C LEU A 92 -7.18 20.59 -4.98
N LEU A 93 -6.94 20.92 -6.25
CA LEU A 93 -6.50 22.26 -6.65
C LEU A 93 -7.53 23.33 -6.31
N ASP A 94 -8.82 23.09 -6.60
CA ASP A 94 -9.90 24.00 -6.24
C ASP A 94 -9.96 24.23 -4.72
N ARG A 95 -9.72 23.17 -3.93
CA ARG A 95 -9.65 23.26 -2.48
C ARG A 95 -8.45 24.06 -1.99
N LEU A 96 -7.25 23.85 -2.55
CA LEU A 96 -6.05 24.63 -2.22
C LEU A 96 -6.22 26.12 -2.58
N GLN A 97 -6.97 26.43 -3.63
CA GLN A 97 -7.27 27.80 -4.05
C GLN A 97 -8.31 28.49 -3.15
N SER A 98 -9.24 27.73 -2.57
CA SER A 98 -10.33 28.27 -1.75
C SER A 98 -10.03 28.27 -0.25
N ASP A 99 -9.33 27.26 0.28
CA ASP A 99 -9.06 27.06 1.70
C ASP A 99 -7.61 27.46 2.05
N PRO A 100 -7.38 28.63 2.69
CA PRO A 100 -6.04 29.07 3.05
C PRO A 100 -5.36 28.18 4.08
N THR A 101 -6.12 27.56 4.99
CA THR A 101 -5.57 26.73 6.06
C THR A 101 -5.00 25.43 5.50
N ILE A 102 -5.75 24.72 4.64
CA ILE A 102 -5.25 23.51 3.98
C ILE A 102 -4.04 23.84 3.09
N ARG A 103 -4.10 24.97 2.37
CA ARG A 103 -3.00 25.42 1.52
C ARG A 103 -1.70 25.64 2.32
N ARG A 104 -1.80 26.30 3.48
CA ARG A 104 -0.67 26.54 4.40
C ARG A 104 -0.15 25.24 5.03
N ILE A 105 -1.05 24.35 5.48
CA ILE A 105 -0.65 23.02 6.00
C ILE A 105 0.14 22.24 4.94
N CYS A 106 -0.24 22.35 3.67
CA CYS A 106 0.51 21.73 2.58
C CYS A 106 1.85 22.43 2.30
N GLY A 107 2.04 23.69 2.69
CA GLY A 107 3.31 24.43 2.53
C GLY A 107 3.27 25.60 1.55
N TRP A 108 2.08 26.03 1.09
CA TRP A 108 1.93 27.23 0.25
C TRP A 108 1.23 28.36 1.01
N GLU A 109 1.75 29.58 0.93
CA GLU A 109 1.10 30.75 1.54
C GLU A 109 0.09 31.36 0.58
N ARG A 110 0.54 31.60 -0.65
CA ARG A 110 -0.21 32.32 -1.68
C ARG A 110 -0.81 31.37 -2.69
N LYS A 111 -1.98 31.75 -3.20
CA LYS A 111 -2.69 31.06 -4.29
C LYS A 111 -1.82 30.87 -5.54
N ALA A 112 -0.97 31.86 -5.85
CA ALA A 112 -0.09 31.85 -7.01
C ALA A 112 1.08 30.85 -6.91
N GLU A 113 1.35 30.31 -5.71
CA GLU A 113 2.43 29.33 -5.50
C GLU A 113 1.98 27.89 -5.76
N VAL A 114 0.66 27.66 -5.84
CA VAL A 114 0.09 26.33 -6.09
C VAL A 114 0.39 25.93 -7.54
N PRO A 115 1.09 24.80 -7.76
CA PRO A 115 1.38 24.27 -9.09
C PRO A 115 0.14 23.98 -9.95
N SER A 116 0.35 23.92 -11.27
CA SER A 116 -0.68 23.49 -12.20
C SER A 116 -1.01 21.98 -12.08
N GLU A 117 -2.18 21.59 -12.60
CA GLU A 117 -2.61 20.18 -12.67
C GLU A 117 -1.59 19.29 -13.40
N SER A 118 -0.92 19.81 -14.43
CA SER A 118 0.10 19.05 -15.15
C SER A 118 1.36 18.81 -14.31
N THR A 119 1.73 19.74 -13.42
CA THR A 119 2.82 19.52 -12.48
C THR A 119 2.44 18.47 -11.44
N PHE A 120 1.21 18.52 -10.89
CA PHE A 120 0.69 17.48 -9.99
C PHE A 120 0.73 16.09 -10.62
N SER A 121 0.32 15.97 -11.89
CA SER A 121 0.40 14.71 -12.61
C SER A 121 1.83 14.18 -12.72
N ARG A 122 2.81 15.04 -13.06
CA ARG A 122 4.22 14.66 -13.12
C ARG A 122 4.78 14.22 -11.75
N ALA A 123 4.46 14.95 -10.69
CA ALA A 123 4.89 14.59 -9.35
C ALA A 123 4.26 13.26 -8.88
N PHE A 124 2.99 13.01 -9.20
CA PHE A 124 2.36 11.73 -8.90
C PHE A 124 3.07 10.55 -9.58
N ALA A 125 3.43 10.70 -10.87
CA ALA A 125 4.18 9.69 -11.60
C ALA A 125 5.56 9.43 -10.98
N GLU A 126 6.27 10.49 -10.58
CA GLU A 126 7.56 10.42 -9.88
C GLU A 126 7.45 9.70 -8.52
N PHE A 127 6.40 9.98 -7.75
CA PHE A 127 6.13 9.32 -6.47
C PHE A 127 5.76 7.84 -6.64
N ALA A 128 5.02 7.50 -7.69
CA ALA A 128 4.70 6.11 -8.01
C ALA A 128 5.94 5.32 -8.45
N ASP A 129 6.77 5.90 -9.32
CA ASP A 129 8.01 5.26 -9.80
C ASP A 129 9.02 5.04 -8.65
N SER A 130 9.17 6.04 -7.79
CA SER A 130 10.01 5.95 -6.59
C SER A 130 9.37 5.17 -5.43
N ARG A 131 8.15 4.64 -5.60
CA ARG A 131 7.40 3.91 -4.57
C ARG A 131 7.35 4.64 -3.22
N LEU A 132 7.12 5.95 -3.28
CA LEU A 132 7.15 6.82 -2.09
C LEU A 132 6.14 6.34 -1.02
N PRO A 133 4.86 6.04 -1.34
CA PRO A 133 3.91 5.56 -0.34
C PRO A 133 4.37 4.28 0.35
N GLU A 134 4.94 3.33 -0.41
CA GLU A 134 5.40 2.05 0.12
C GLU A 134 6.59 2.22 1.07
N ARG A 135 7.53 3.12 0.74
CA ARG A 135 8.69 3.45 1.59
C ARG A 135 8.27 4.16 2.87
N VAL A 136 7.39 5.14 2.77
CA VAL A 136 6.83 5.85 3.94
C VAL A 136 6.08 4.87 4.84
N HIS A 137 5.21 4.03 4.25
CA HIS A 137 4.47 3.02 5.00
C HIS A 137 5.40 2.02 5.69
N GLN A 138 6.42 1.54 4.99
CA GLN A 138 7.42 0.64 5.58
C GLN A 138 8.10 1.26 6.80
N ALA A 139 8.61 2.48 6.66
CA ALA A 139 9.30 3.18 7.76
C ALA A 139 8.36 3.42 8.95
N LEU A 140 7.10 3.76 8.70
CA LEU A 140 6.10 3.92 9.75
C LEU A 140 5.89 2.62 10.54
N ILE A 141 5.79 1.48 9.86
CA ILE A 141 5.59 0.17 10.49
C ILE A 141 6.84 -0.25 11.26
N GLU A 142 8.02 -0.14 10.66
CA GLU A 142 9.30 -0.49 11.33
C GLU A 142 9.50 0.35 12.60
N GLN A 143 9.20 1.66 12.54
CA GLN A 143 9.37 2.55 13.68
C GLN A 143 8.42 2.24 14.84
N HIS A 144 7.17 1.84 14.56
CA HIS A 144 6.13 1.73 15.60
C HIS A 144 5.81 0.30 16.01
N LEU A 145 5.98 -0.68 15.11
CA LEU A 145 5.66 -2.08 15.31
C LEU A 145 6.86 -3.01 15.17
N GLY A 146 8.00 -2.55 14.66
CA GLY A 146 9.17 -3.42 14.40
C GLY A 146 9.75 -4.10 15.64
N GLU A 147 9.69 -3.46 16.80
CA GLU A 147 10.14 -4.04 18.08
C GLU A 147 9.04 -4.80 18.84
N GLN A 148 7.80 -4.74 18.35
CA GLN A 148 6.66 -5.38 19.00
C GLN A 148 6.46 -6.79 18.43
N VAL A 149 6.04 -7.71 19.30
CA VAL A 149 5.57 -9.02 18.85
C VAL A 149 4.11 -8.89 18.47
N VAL A 150 3.82 -9.12 17.19
CA VAL A 150 2.47 -9.22 16.67
C VAL A 150 1.94 -10.63 16.97
N GLY A 151 0.77 -10.71 17.57
CA GLY A 151 0.08 -11.98 17.81
C GLY A 151 -0.20 -12.66 16.47
N HIS A 152 -1.00 -12.03 15.62
CA HIS A 152 -1.39 -12.62 14.34
C HIS A 152 -1.35 -11.65 13.16
N ILE A 153 -1.11 -12.23 11.98
CA ILE A 153 -1.28 -11.58 10.69
C ILE A 153 -2.52 -12.17 10.02
N SER A 154 -3.52 -11.33 9.79
CA SER A 154 -4.68 -11.65 8.96
C SER A 154 -4.39 -11.26 7.52
N ARG A 155 -4.38 -12.25 6.62
CA ARG A 155 -4.08 -12.05 5.21
C ARG A 155 -5.32 -12.25 4.36
N ASP A 156 -5.70 -11.20 3.64
CA ASP A 156 -6.79 -11.26 2.67
C ASP A 156 -6.54 -10.31 1.49
N SER A 157 -7.32 -10.46 0.44
CA SER A 157 -7.30 -9.58 -0.72
C SER A 157 -8.62 -8.85 -0.92
N THR A 158 -8.54 -7.59 -1.32
CA THR A 158 -9.72 -6.78 -1.67
C THR A 158 -9.65 -6.30 -3.12
N ALA A 159 -10.82 -6.20 -3.75
CA ALA A 159 -10.94 -5.73 -5.13
C ALA A 159 -10.81 -4.20 -5.18
N ILE A 160 -10.00 -3.70 -6.12
CA ILE A 160 -9.94 -2.28 -6.47
C ILE A 160 -10.51 -2.14 -7.88
N GLU A 161 -11.66 -1.47 -7.98
CA GLU A 161 -12.24 -1.12 -9.28
C GLU A 161 -11.48 0.05 -9.90
N ALA A 162 -11.02 -0.14 -11.12
CA ALA A 162 -10.31 0.88 -11.88
C ALA A 162 -11.13 1.28 -13.12
N ARG A 163 -10.96 2.54 -13.54
CA ARG A 163 -11.53 3.06 -14.79
C ARG A 163 -10.59 2.88 -15.99
N GLU A 164 -9.49 2.16 -15.79
CA GLU A 164 -8.50 1.87 -16.82
C GLU A 164 -9.02 0.83 -17.79
N ARG A 165 -8.52 0.90 -19.03
CA ARG A 165 -8.83 -0.10 -20.03
C ARG A 165 -8.07 -1.39 -19.68
N PRO A 166 -8.75 -2.54 -19.54
CA PRO A 166 -8.07 -3.78 -19.23
C PRO A 166 -7.16 -4.18 -20.40
N GLU A 167 -5.97 -4.67 -20.07
CA GLU A 167 -5.07 -5.22 -21.08
C GLU A 167 -5.71 -6.43 -21.76
N LYS A 168 -5.51 -6.52 -23.07
CA LYS A 168 -5.93 -7.71 -23.82
C LYS A 168 -5.09 -8.88 -23.34
N LYS A 169 -5.76 -9.95 -22.88
CA LYS A 169 -5.07 -11.22 -22.64
C LYS A 169 -4.31 -11.59 -23.90
N ALA A 170 -2.98 -11.75 -23.78
CA ALA A 170 -2.18 -12.29 -24.87
C ALA A 170 -2.83 -13.60 -25.34
N ALA A 171 -2.90 -13.80 -26.66
CA ALA A 171 -3.45 -15.03 -27.21
C ALA A 171 -2.75 -16.22 -26.54
N PRO A 172 -3.49 -17.26 -26.11
CA PRO A 172 -2.86 -18.43 -25.52
C PRO A 172 -1.80 -18.93 -26.49
N VAL A 173 -0.53 -18.91 -26.07
CA VAL A 173 0.53 -19.57 -26.84
C VAL A 173 0.04 -21.00 -27.05
N GLU A 174 0.00 -21.46 -28.31
CA GLU A 174 -0.44 -22.81 -28.65
C GLU A 174 0.46 -23.85 -27.96
N LYS A 175 0.12 -24.18 -26.72
CA LYS A 175 0.75 -25.27 -26.00
C LYS A 175 0.28 -26.54 -26.71
N LYS A 176 1.23 -27.30 -27.27
CA LYS A 176 0.96 -28.61 -27.86
C LYS A 176 0.03 -29.38 -26.92
N PRO A 177 -1.10 -29.93 -27.41
CA PRO A 177 -2.06 -30.61 -26.55
C PRO A 177 -1.34 -31.70 -25.76
N LYS A 178 -1.44 -31.63 -24.43
CA LYS A 178 -0.85 -32.65 -23.55
C LYS A 178 -1.42 -33.99 -23.96
N LYS A 179 -0.56 -35.01 -24.17
CA LYS A 179 -0.99 -36.37 -24.46
C LYS A 179 -1.98 -36.82 -23.37
N ARG A 180 -3.25 -37.00 -23.75
CA ARG A 180 -4.30 -37.53 -22.87
C ARG A 180 -3.95 -38.98 -22.50
N GLY A 181 -4.18 -39.35 -21.24
CA GLY A 181 -3.97 -40.72 -20.73
C GLY A 181 -2.84 -40.86 -19.70
N ARG A 182 -2.85 -42.00 -19.00
CA ARG A 182 -1.81 -42.41 -18.05
C ARG A 182 -0.44 -42.49 -18.78
N PRO A 183 0.64 -41.96 -18.20
CA PRO A 183 1.98 -42.14 -18.77
C PRO A 183 2.29 -43.62 -18.97
N LYS A 184 3.04 -43.98 -20.02
CA LYS A 184 3.52 -45.35 -20.18
C LYS A 184 4.38 -45.73 -18.97
N LYS A 185 4.43 -47.01 -18.60
CA LYS A 185 5.26 -47.50 -17.49
C LYS A 185 6.73 -47.07 -17.74
N GLY A 186 7.27 -46.19 -16.90
CA GLY A 186 8.62 -45.60 -17.04
C GLY A 186 8.68 -44.23 -17.74
N GLU A 187 7.56 -43.66 -18.22
CA GLU A 187 7.51 -42.31 -18.79
C GLU A 187 7.27 -41.28 -17.67
N GLU A 188 8.33 -40.66 -17.18
CA GLU A 188 8.20 -39.46 -16.35
C GLU A 188 7.94 -38.24 -17.23
N ARG A 189 6.83 -37.54 -16.98
CA ARG A 189 6.52 -36.27 -17.63
C ARG A 189 6.92 -35.16 -16.67
N PRO A 190 8.07 -34.49 -16.87
CA PRO A 190 8.45 -33.37 -16.02
C PRO A 190 7.35 -32.30 -16.12
N LYS A 191 6.71 -32.01 -15.00
CA LYS A 191 5.79 -30.88 -14.89
C LYS A 191 6.65 -29.67 -14.57
N GLU A 192 6.54 -28.63 -15.40
CA GLU A 192 7.10 -27.34 -15.03
C GLU A 192 6.50 -26.91 -13.68
N PRO A 193 7.32 -26.49 -12.72
CA PRO A 193 6.84 -26.06 -11.42
C PRO A 193 5.91 -24.87 -11.60
N THR A 194 4.78 -24.89 -10.90
CA THR A 194 3.88 -23.75 -10.81
C THR A 194 4.57 -22.57 -10.10
N ARG A 195 4.06 -21.35 -10.27
CA ARG A 195 4.58 -20.17 -9.58
C ARG A 195 4.66 -20.40 -8.07
N LEU A 196 3.60 -20.93 -7.47
CA LEU A 196 3.55 -21.20 -6.03
C LEU A 196 4.59 -22.23 -5.57
N GLU A 197 4.88 -23.24 -6.40
CA GLU A 197 5.94 -24.21 -6.12
C GLU A 197 7.33 -23.58 -6.21
N ARG A 198 7.57 -22.68 -7.17
CA ARG A 198 8.85 -21.93 -7.25
C ARG A 198 9.03 -21.01 -6.05
N GLN A 199 7.99 -20.26 -5.69
CA GLN A 199 7.98 -19.41 -4.50
C GLN A 199 8.28 -20.22 -3.23
N GLY A 200 7.59 -21.35 -3.03
CA GLY A 200 7.81 -22.23 -1.90
C GLY A 200 9.17 -22.96 -1.90
N ALA A 201 9.89 -22.98 -3.03
CA ALA A 201 11.23 -23.53 -3.14
C ALA A 201 12.34 -22.52 -2.82
N GLY A 202 12.00 -21.31 -2.34
CA GLY A 202 12.97 -20.29 -1.92
C GLY A 202 13.42 -19.35 -3.04
N GLN A 203 12.54 -19.09 -4.03
CA GLN A 203 12.77 -18.02 -5.02
C GLN A 203 13.01 -16.67 -4.31
N PRO A 204 13.93 -15.81 -4.74
CA PRO A 204 14.14 -14.52 -4.08
C PRO A 204 12.91 -13.61 -4.21
N LEU A 205 12.62 -12.84 -3.16
CA LEU A 205 11.43 -11.97 -3.07
C LEU A 205 11.28 -11.02 -4.27
N SER A 206 12.39 -10.43 -4.74
CA SER A 206 12.39 -9.53 -5.90
C SER A 206 11.86 -10.19 -7.17
N GLU A 207 12.23 -11.45 -7.40
CA GLU A 207 11.72 -12.23 -8.54
C GLU A 207 10.27 -12.66 -8.31
N MET A 208 9.91 -13.06 -7.09
CA MET A 208 8.52 -13.40 -6.76
C MET A 208 7.57 -12.25 -7.10
N ILE A 209 7.94 -11.02 -6.71
CA ILE A 209 7.17 -9.80 -6.99
C ILE A 209 7.15 -9.49 -8.49
N ALA A 210 8.30 -9.59 -9.17
CA ALA A 210 8.40 -9.31 -10.61
C ALA A 210 7.55 -10.27 -11.46
N GLU A 211 7.34 -11.51 -11.00
CA GLU A 211 6.48 -12.48 -11.67
C GLU A 211 4.98 -12.21 -11.48
N LEU A 212 4.57 -11.42 -10.47
CA LEU A 212 3.15 -11.12 -10.24
C LEU A 212 2.63 -10.20 -11.35
N PRO A 213 1.45 -10.50 -11.91
CA PRO A 213 0.86 -9.63 -12.92
C PRO A 213 0.43 -8.32 -12.26
N ALA A 214 0.84 -7.19 -12.85
CA ALA A 214 0.59 -5.85 -12.31
C ALA A 214 -0.34 -5.01 -13.20
N ALA A 215 -0.63 -5.43 -14.43
CA ALA A 215 -1.47 -4.66 -15.36
C ALA A 215 -2.96 -4.72 -15.02
N CYS A 216 -3.71 -3.66 -15.33
CA CYS A 216 -5.17 -3.65 -15.17
C CYS A 216 -5.81 -4.79 -15.98
N ASN A 217 -6.64 -5.61 -15.34
CA ASN A 217 -7.41 -6.65 -16.03
C ASN A 217 -8.75 -6.95 -15.35
N VAL A 218 -9.41 -8.04 -15.76
CA VAL A 218 -10.74 -8.41 -15.26
C VAL A 218 -10.63 -9.55 -14.24
N GLY A 219 -11.11 -9.28 -13.03
CA GLY A 219 -11.31 -10.28 -11.98
C GLY A 219 -12.74 -10.81 -11.98
N THR A 220 -12.92 -12.03 -11.50
CA THR A 220 -14.26 -12.63 -11.32
C THR A 220 -14.29 -13.39 -10.00
N LYS A 221 -15.31 -13.12 -9.18
CA LYS A 221 -15.59 -13.83 -7.92
C LYS A 221 -17.00 -14.41 -7.97
N LYS A 222 -17.23 -15.50 -7.25
CA LYS A 222 -18.60 -15.96 -6.96
C LYS A 222 -19.06 -15.32 -5.66
N ASN A 223 -20.23 -14.69 -5.67
CA ASN A 223 -20.83 -14.16 -4.45
C ASN A 223 -21.41 -15.29 -3.58
N SER A 224 -21.88 -14.94 -2.38
CA SER A 224 -22.48 -15.88 -1.43
C SER A 224 -23.73 -16.61 -1.96
N LYS A 225 -24.38 -16.05 -2.99
CA LYS A 225 -25.53 -16.65 -3.69
C LYS A 225 -25.12 -17.53 -4.87
N GLY A 226 -23.82 -17.72 -5.11
CA GLY A 226 -23.27 -18.54 -6.21
C GLY A 226 -23.17 -17.83 -7.57
N TYR A 227 -23.60 -16.58 -7.69
CA TYR A 227 -23.52 -15.81 -8.94
C TYR A 227 -22.12 -15.26 -9.16
N LYS A 228 -21.69 -15.22 -10.43
CA LYS A 228 -20.42 -14.60 -10.82
C LYS A 228 -20.57 -13.08 -10.89
N THR A 229 -19.75 -12.37 -10.14
CA THR A 229 -19.54 -10.93 -10.27
C THR A 229 -18.15 -10.70 -10.84
N SER A 230 -18.01 -9.74 -11.75
CA SER A 230 -16.73 -9.39 -12.35
C SER A 230 -16.46 -7.90 -12.18
N TRP A 231 -15.19 -7.55 -12.05
CA TRP A 231 -14.74 -6.15 -11.98
C TRP A 231 -13.50 -5.97 -12.84
N THR A 232 -13.31 -4.75 -13.32
CA THR A 232 -12.09 -4.33 -14.02
C THR A 232 -11.21 -3.56 -13.04
N GLY A 233 -9.95 -3.94 -12.92
CA GLY A 233 -8.98 -3.25 -12.07
C GLY A 233 -7.94 -4.17 -11.48
N TYR A 234 -7.82 -4.11 -10.16
CA TYR A 234 -6.72 -4.70 -9.39
C TYR A 234 -7.25 -5.48 -8.19
N LYS A 235 -6.31 -6.17 -7.51
CA LYS A 235 -6.47 -6.73 -6.18
C LYS A 235 -5.36 -6.20 -5.29
N LEU A 236 -5.74 -5.69 -4.12
CA LEU A 236 -4.81 -5.33 -3.06
C LEU A 236 -4.82 -6.45 -2.03
N HIS A 237 -3.70 -7.16 -1.93
CA HIS A 237 -3.44 -8.14 -0.88
C HIS A 237 -2.88 -7.40 0.32
N ILE A 238 -3.43 -7.64 1.50
CA ILE A 238 -3.11 -6.92 2.72
C ILE A 238 -2.81 -7.94 3.81
N ASP A 239 -1.70 -7.72 4.51
CA ASP A 239 -1.44 -8.31 5.81
C ASP A 239 -1.80 -7.27 6.87
N ALA A 240 -2.77 -7.61 7.71
CA ALA A 240 -3.19 -6.79 8.84
C ALA A 240 -2.77 -7.46 10.16
N ALA A 241 -2.07 -6.70 10.99
CA ALA A 241 -1.68 -7.10 12.34
C ALA A 241 -2.84 -6.93 13.34
N ASP A 242 -2.56 -7.23 14.61
CA ASP A 242 -3.48 -7.02 15.72
C ASP A 242 -4.10 -5.60 15.69
N GLY A 243 -5.40 -5.50 15.95
CA GLY A 243 -6.13 -4.22 15.87
C GLY A 243 -6.44 -3.77 14.45
N GLY A 244 -6.14 -4.58 13.42
CA GLY A 244 -6.48 -4.30 12.03
C GLY A 244 -5.53 -3.31 11.35
N ILE A 245 -4.30 -3.19 11.85
CA ILE A 245 -3.28 -2.28 11.29
C ILE A 245 -2.65 -2.95 10.06
N PRO A 246 -2.77 -2.36 8.85
CA PRO A 246 -2.08 -2.89 7.67
C PRO A 246 -0.56 -2.77 7.87
N VAL A 247 0.17 -3.88 7.78
CA VAL A 247 1.63 -3.91 7.95
C VAL A 247 2.36 -4.04 6.61
N SER A 248 1.75 -4.73 5.66
CA SER A 248 2.26 -4.85 4.30
C SER A 248 1.11 -5.00 3.30
N CYS A 249 1.39 -4.59 2.06
CA CYS A 249 0.43 -4.64 0.97
C CYS A 249 1.13 -5.04 -0.33
N LEU A 250 0.42 -5.78 -1.19
CA LEU A 250 0.84 -6.07 -2.56
C LEU A 250 -0.31 -5.81 -3.54
N LEU A 251 -0.06 -4.97 -4.54
CA LEU A 251 -1.01 -4.70 -5.62
C LEU A 251 -0.75 -5.66 -6.80
N THR A 252 -1.80 -6.29 -7.29
CA THR A 252 -1.73 -7.21 -8.44
C THR A 252 -2.92 -7.03 -9.36
N SER A 253 -2.85 -7.59 -10.56
CA SER A 253 -3.97 -7.65 -11.50
C SER A 253 -5.19 -8.35 -10.87
N ALA A 254 -6.40 -7.88 -11.20
CA ALA A 254 -7.65 -8.41 -10.64
C ALA A 254 -7.86 -9.93 -10.82
N SER A 255 -7.30 -10.53 -11.86
CA SER A 255 -7.46 -11.95 -12.16
C SER A 255 -6.53 -12.88 -11.38
N LEU A 256 -5.57 -12.35 -10.60
CA LEU A 256 -4.64 -13.19 -9.85
C LEU A 256 -5.38 -13.99 -8.77
N HIS A 257 -5.00 -15.25 -8.58
CA HIS A 257 -5.50 -16.06 -7.47
C HIS A 257 -4.71 -15.73 -6.19
N ASP A 258 -5.42 -15.57 -5.08
CA ASP A 258 -4.90 -14.92 -3.87
C ASP A 258 -3.71 -15.68 -3.26
N SER A 259 -3.77 -17.02 -3.31
CA SER A 259 -2.66 -17.88 -2.90
C SER A 259 -1.31 -17.59 -3.56
N GLN A 260 -1.27 -16.99 -4.75
CA GLN A 260 -0.02 -16.68 -5.46
C GLN A 260 0.70 -15.43 -4.92
N ALA A 261 -0.01 -14.58 -4.18
CA ALA A 261 0.58 -13.43 -3.51
C ALA A 261 0.96 -13.75 -2.04
N ALA A 262 0.53 -14.89 -1.51
CA ALA A 262 0.66 -15.21 -0.09
C ALA A 262 2.10 -15.30 0.40
N ILE A 263 2.95 -16.04 -0.32
CA ILE A 263 4.38 -16.21 0.02
C ILE A 263 5.13 -14.87 -0.10
N PRO A 264 5.09 -14.14 -1.23
CA PRO A 264 5.80 -12.86 -1.31
C PRO A 264 5.28 -11.83 -0.29
N LEU A 265 3.98 -11.84 0.04
CA LEU A 265 3.44 -10.95 1.07
C LEU A 265 3.96 -11.33 2.47
N ALA A 266 4.03 -12.62 2.78
CA ALA A 266 4.58 -13.13 4.04
C ALA A 266 6.05 -12.72 4.23
N GLU A 267 6.86 -12.82 3.18
CA GLU A 267 8.27 -12.39 3.19
C GLU A 267 8.40 -10.88 3.45
N ILE A 268 7.54 -10.05 2.84
CA ILE A 268 7.54 -8.60 3.10
C ILE A 268 7.17 -8.32 4.56
N THR A 269 6.15 -9.01 5.09
CA THR A 269 5.70 -8.83 6.47
C THR A 269 6.75 -9.28 7.48
N HIS A 270 7.39 -10.43 7.25
CA HIS A 270 8.46 -10.95 8.09
C HIS A 270 9.66 -9.99 8.15
N GLY A 271 9.94 -9.27 7.06
CA GLY A 271 10.96 -8.21 7.05
C GLY A 271 10.59 -6.94 7.83
N ARG A 272 9.34 -6.77 8.26
CA ARG A 272 8.84 -5.56 8.93
C ARG A 272 8.47 -5.77 10.39
N VAL A 273 7.90 -6.91 10.72
CA VAL A 273 7.39 -7.23 12.07
C VAL A 273 7.65 -8.69 12.42
N THR A 274 7.77 -8.96 13.72
CA THR A 274 7.79 -10.34 14.23
C THR A 274 6.37 -10.77 14.53
N SER A 275 5.90 -11.86 13.92
CA SER A 275 4.55 -12.40 14.13
C SER A 275 4.55 -13.87 14.53
N LEU A 276 3.51 -14.31 15.26
CA LEU A 276 3.40 -15.71 15.73
C LEU A 276 2.46 -16.57 14.89
N TYR A 277 1.33 -16.01 14.45
CA TYR A 277 0.28 -16.74 13.74
C TYR A 277 -0.02 -16.11 12.37
N ASP A 278 -0.26 -16.96 11.37
CA ASP A 278 -0.75 -16.53 10.05
C ASP A 278 -2.18 -17.03 9.85
N LEU A 279 -3.14 -16.11 9.77
CA LEU A 279 -4.58 -16.41 9.58
C LEU A 279 -4.97 -16.17 8.13
N MET A 280 -5.56 -17.20 7.51
CA MET A 280 -6.01 -17.14 6.11
C MET A 280 -7.27 -17.96 5.87
N ASP A 281 -8.04 -17.58 4.86
CA ASP A 281 -9.20 -18.36 4.42
C ASP A 281 -8.82 -19.59 3.58
N ALA A 282 -9.83 -20.38 3.19
CA ALA A 282 -9.64 -21.62 2.43
C ALA A 282 -9.08 -21.43 1.01
N ALA A 283 -9.06 -20.21 0.46
CA ALA A 283 -8.41 -19.94 -0.83
C ALA A 283 -6.88 -20.05 -0.71
N TYR A 284 -6.33 -19.90 0.49
CA TYR A 284 -4.90 -20.02 0.78
C TYR A 284 -4.47 -21.43 1.22
N ASP A 285 -5.38 -22.41 1.26
CA ASP A 285 -5.07 -23.78 1.66
C ASP A 285 -4.19 -24.52 0.64
N ALA A 286 -2.89 -24.25 0.71
CA ALA A 286 -1.84 -24.86 -0.10
C ALA A 286 -0.68 -25.35 0.79
N PRO A 287 -0.13 -26.56 0.53
CA PRO A 287 1.01 -27.08 1.29
C PRO A 287 2.22 -26.15 1.28
N GLN A 288 2.48 -25.48 0.16
CA GLN A 288 3.60 -24.55 0.00
C GLN A 288 3.47 -23.35 0.95
N ILE A 289 2.25 -22.81 1.11
CA ILE A 289 1.99 -21.67 2.01
C ILE A 289 2.17 -22.09 3.47
N LYS A 290 1.63 -23.25 3.85
CA LYS A 290 1.80 -23.79 5.22
C LYS A 290 3.27 -24.07 5.55
N ALA A 291 3.98 -24.71 4.62
CA ALA A 291 5.40 -24.99 4.79
C ALA A 291 6.23 -23.71 4.91
N HIS A 292 5.91 -22.69 4.10
CA HIS A 292 6.58 -21.41 4.16
C HIS A 292 6.33 -20.67 5.48
N SER A 293 5.08 -20.59 5.92
CA SER A 293 4.71 -20.02 7.24
C SER A 293 5.49 -20.69 8.39
N LEU A 294 5.55 -22.04 8.39
CA LEU A 294 6.34 -22.79 9.37
C LEU A 294 7.84 -22.49 9.27
N SER A 295 8.37 -22.28 8.06
CA SER A 295 9.79 -21.94 7.87
C SER A 295 10.17 -20.57 8.42
N LEU A 296 9.21 -19.65 8.51
CA LEU A 296 9.36 -18.34 9.17
C LEU A 296 9.19 -18.42 10.70
N GLY A 297 8.91 -19.61 11.25
CA GLY A 297 8.64 -19.82 12.67
C GLY A 297 7.21 -19.49 13.09
N HIS A 298 6.31 -19.28 12.15
CA HIS A 298 4.91 -18.96 12.43
C HIS A 298 4.05 -20.23 12.51
N VAL A 299 2.84 -20.10 13.07
CA VAL A 299 1.82 -21.14 13.08
C VAL A 299 0.72 -20.79 12.06
N PRO A 300 0.57 -21.55 10.96
CA PRO A 300 -0.48 -21.29 9.97
C PRO A 300 -1.84 -21.80 10.45
N ILE A 301 -2.79 -20.87 10.60
CA ILE A 301 -4.21 -21.14 10.86
C ILE A 301 -4.97 -20.84 9.58
N ILE A 302 -5.10 -21.86 8.72
CA ILE A 302 -5.72 -21.75 7.40
C ILE A 302 -6.94 -22.66 7.33
N ASP A 303 -8.08 -22.09 6.97
CA ASP A 303 -9.31 -22.87 6.78
C ASP A 303 -9.08 -23.98 5.75
N PRO A 304 -9.50 -25.23 6.03
CA PRO A 304 -9.31 -26.32 5.09
C PRO A 304 -10.22 -26.14 3.87
N ASN A 305 -9.66 -26.23 2.67
CA ASN A 305 -10.45 -26.27 1.46
C ASN A 305 -10.90 -27.72 1.24
N PRO A 306 -12.22 -28.02 1.23
CA PRO A 306 -12.72 -29.37 0.97
C PRO A 306 -12.46 -29.74 -0.48
N ARG A 307 -11.23 -30.17 -0.78
CA ARG A 307 -10.86 -30.68 -2.09
C ARG A 307 -11.76 -31.87 -2.37
N SER A 308 -12.58 -31.80 -3.42
CA SER A 308 -13.31 -32.98 -3.89
C SER A 308 -12.28 -34.07 -4.12
N LYS A 309 -12.36 -35.17 -3.36
CA LYS A 309 -11.61 -36.40 -3.68
C LYS A 309 -12.03 -36.77 -5.11
N ALA A 310 -11.16 -36.47 -6.07
CA ALA A 310 -11.29 -36.92 -7.45
C ALA A 310 -10.90 -38.39 -7.54
#